data_AF-A0A0R1SUZ0-F1
#
_entry.id   AF-A0A0R1SUZ0-F1
#
_cell.length_a   1.000
_cell.length_b   1.000
_cell.length_c   1.000
_cell.angle_alpha   90.00
_cell.angle_beta   90.00
_cell.angle_gamma   90.00
#
_symmetry.space_group_name_H-M   'P 1'
#
loop_
_entity.id
_entity.type
_entity.pdbx_description
1 polymer ?
#
loop_
_entity_poly.entity_id
_entity_poly.type
_entity_poly.pdbx_seq_one_letter_code
_entity_poly.pdbx_strand_id
1 'polypeptide(L)'
;MLGGIFMANSLKRGMGFWGLISMGVGGVIGSSWIYTNSQFFKQYGAGGEIFGLSLASVLAVLISLSFAELSTIFPESGGEVVYGYAAFGKKGALFAGWALLGSYISILAFYVTASSFLISTIFPEIATGPYYTFAGVKVYLIELAIGIAFTVSVFVINYFGAKLTGNVQIVLMALLIFLGVVIIVVGMAKGRPSNFLPAFTDKQPVFSSIFRFSLPAMTFLTGWESVAILAEETNIPKRKIGIVVILSIVISAFFYIFVLLSSAWIFPWEKTATMQMGTIDAFKAAGYPVLSIFAYLVSFLGLVTAFLTLFTAAPRLIFSLARGNILPKAFAKVHPKYGTPTNALWLVLALVLGLGWIGKGALVYFLDMGGFSIALAWSFDAFCLLKIRLKYPDINGGFRNKHLILPMIGGIFALSIAIFTIIPGTPVSLVWPYEYVILGIWCVLGLGSYFIKGHELSVSEDLLGNSIENMMIDKNHITRKGES
;
A
#
# COMPACT_ATOMS: atom_id res chain seq x y z
N MET A 1 -0.42 -38.87 15.65
CA MET A 1 -1.80 -38.34 15.59
C MET A 1 -1.92 -36.82 15.71
N LEU A 2 -0.82 -36.06 15.86
CA LEU A 2 -0.87 -34.59 15.98
C LEU A 2 -1.11 -33.83 14.67
N GLY A 3 -0.89 -34.45 13.50
CA GLY A 3 -1.02 -33.78 12.19
C GLY A 3 -2.45 -33.42 11.73
N GLY A 4 -3.49 -33.91 12.42
CA GLY A 4 -4.89 -33.73 12.00
C GLY A 4 -5.53 -32.41 12.42
N ILE A 5 -5.04 -31.76 13.47
CA ILE A 5 -5.62 -30.52 14.01
C ILE A 5 -5.03 -29.27 13.30
N PHE A 6 -3.80 -29.37 12.77
CA PHE A 6 -3.10 -28.27 12.11
C PHE A 6 -3.69 -27.83 10.76
N MET A 7 -4.54 -28.66 10.13
CA MET A 7 -5.14 -28.37 8.82
C MET A 7 -6.41 -27.49 8.88
N ALA A 8 -6.97 -27.21 10.05
CA ALA A 8 -8.31 -26.65 10.14
C ALA A 8 -8.43 -25.18 9.64
N ASN A 9 -7.33 -24.43 9.52
CA ASN A 9 -7.34 -23.01 9.12
C ASN A 9 -6.22 -22.62 8.12
N SER A 10 -5.75 -23.53 7.26
CA SER A 10 -4.77 -23.19 6.22
C SER A 10 -5.44 -22.57 4.98
N LEU A 11 -4.82 -21.54 4.41
CA LEU A 11 -5.31 -20.88 3.19
C LEU A 11 -4.98 -21.73 1.96
N LYS A 12 -5.88 -21.75 0.97
CA LYS A 12 -5.70 -22.59 -0.23
C LYS A 12 -4.57 -22.05 -1.11
N ARG A 13 -3.58 -22.89 -1.39
CA ARG A 13 -2.52 -22.59 -2.36
C ARG A 13 -3.03 -22.65 -3.79
N GLY A 14 -2.75 -21.61 -4.57
CA GLY A 14 -3.16 -21.58 -5.97
C GLY A 14 -2.52 -20.49 -6.83
N MET A 15 -1.77 -19.56 -6.25
CA MET A 15 -1.20 -18.44 -7.01
C MET A 15 0.19 -18.77 -7.55
N GLY A 16 0.35 -18.61 -8.87
CA GLY A 16 1.64 -18.73 -9.56
C GLY A 16 2.46 -17.43 -9.52
N PHE A 17 3.67 -17.48 -10.08
CA PHE A 17 4.61 -16.35 -10.11
C PHE A 17 4.01 -15.06 -10.69
N TRP A 18 3.38 -15.15 -11.87
CA TRP A 18 2.77 -13.99 -12.54
C TRP A 18 1.56 -13.43 -11.80
N GLY A 19 0.77 -14.31 -11.17
CA GLY A 19 -0.31 -13.89 -10.29
C GLY A 19 0.23 -13.05 -9.13
N LEU A 20 1.31 -13.52 -8.49
CA LEU A 20 1.92 -12.81 -7.36
C LEU A 20 2.55 -11.46 -7.76
N ILE A 21 3.26 -11.41 -8.91
CA ILE A 21 3.75 -10.13 -9.47
C ILE A 21 2.58 -9.19 -9.75
N SER A 22 1.47 -9.69 -10.30
CA SER A 22 0.30 -8.85 -10.60
C SER A 22 -0.39 -8.31 -9.36
N MET A 23 -0.38 -9.06 -8.26
CA MET A 23 -0.84 -8.57 -6.97
C MET A 23 0.10 -7.49 -6.44
N GLY A 24 1.42 -7.71 -6.50
CA GLY A 24 2.40 -6.73 -6.04
C GLY A 24 2.38 -5.42 -6.84
N VAL A 25 2.57 -5.48 -8.16
CA VAL A 25 2.58 -4.29 -9.05
C VAL A 25 1.20 -3.64 -9.11
N GLY A 26 0.16 -4.43 -9.35
CA GLY A 26 -1.21 -3.92 -9.44
C GLY A 26 -1.75 -3.41 -8.11
N GLY A 27 -1.20 -3.87 -6.99
CA GLY A 27 -1.48 -3.35 -5.65
C GLY A 27 -0.92 -1.97 -5.41
N VAL A 28 0.25 -1.69 -5.98
CA VAL A 28 0.91 -0.39 -5.87
C VAL A 28 0.31 0.62 -6.82
N ILE A 29 0.19 0.30 -8.11
CA ILE A 29 -0.22 1.28 -9.12
C ILE A 29 -1.71 1.60 -8.97
N GLY A 30 -2.00 2.65 -8.22
CA GLY A 30 -3.33 3.21 -7.99
C GLY A 30 -3.74 4.23 -9.05
N SER A 31 -4.73 5.07 -8.72
CA SER A 31 -5.39 5.96 -9.69
C SER A 31 -5.08 7.44 -9.54
N SER A 32 -4.90 7.91 -8.31
CA SER A 32 -4.98 9.33 -7.93
C SER A 32 -3.96 10.21 -8.62
N TRP A 33 -2.70 9.78 -8.57
CA TRP A 33 -1.53 10.47 -9.09
C TRP A 33 -1.65 10.94 -10.55
N ILE A 34 -2.52 10.35 -11.40
CA ILE A 34 -2.74 10.81 -12.78
C ILE A 34 -3.63 12.04 -12.89
N TYR A 35 -4.69 12.13 -12.07
CA TYR A 35 -5.65 13.24 -12.17
C TYR A 35 -5.42 14.30 -11.09
N THR A 36 -4.77 13.95 -9.98
CA THR A 36 -4.44 14.89 -8.90
C THR A 36 -3.10 15.58 -9.09
N ASN A 37 -2.26 15.19 -10.06
CA ASN A 37 -0.96 15.84 -10.26
C ASN A 37 -1.08 17.33 -10.60
N SER A 38 -2.20 17.82 -11.15
CA SER A 38 -2.40 19.27 -11.27
C SER A 38 -2.37 19.97 -9.90
N GLN A 39 -3.01 19.38 -8.89
CA GLN A 39 -3.03 19.90 -7.53
C GLN A 39 -1.62 19.84 -6.90
N PHE A 40 -0.91 18.74 -7.10
CA PHE A 40 0.44 18.56 -6.56
C PHE A 40 1.48 19.43 -7.28
N PHE A 41 1.40 19.59 -8.59
CA PHE A 41 2.18 20.58 -9.34
C PHE A 41 1.91 21.99 -8.81
N LYS A 42 0.66 22.36 -8.57
CA LYS A 42 0.32 23.66 -8.01
C LYS A 42 0.92 23.86 -6.61
N GLN A 43 0.91 22.83 -5.77
CA GLN A 43 1.33 22.93 -4.38
C GLN A 43 2.86 22.80 -4.19
N TYR A 44 3.50 21.89 -4.92
CA TYR A 44 4.88 21.47 -4.71
C TYR A 44 5.79 21.67 -5.93
N GLY A 45 5.22 22.03 -7.08
CA GLY A 45 5.92 22.08 -8.36
C GLY A 45 6.08 20.69 -8.97
N ALA A 46 6.32 20.62 -10.29
CA ALA A 46 6.59 19.35 -10.95
C ALA A 46 7.84 18.65 -10.37
N GLY A 47 8.84 19.43 -9.97
CA GLY A 47 10.02 18.93 -9.27
C GLY A 47 9.71 18.37 -7.89
N GLY A 48 8.85 19.04 -7.11
CA GLY A 48 8.48 18.56 -5.78
C GLY A 48 7.75 17.21 -5.83
N GLU A 49 6.81 17.07 -6.77
CA GLU A 49 6.11 15.81 -7.00
C GLU A 49 7.04 14.70 -7.49
N ILE A 50 7.78 14.92 -8.58
CA ILE A 50 8.60 13.86 -9.21
C ILE A 50 9.79 13.47 -8.33
N PHE A 51 10.49 14.43 -7.72
CA PHE A 51 11.63 14.12 -6.84
C PHE A 51 11.17 13.62 -5.47
N GLY A 52 10.03 14.10 -4.94
CA GLY A 52 9.45 13.55 -3.72
C GLY A 52 9.01 12.10 -3.89
N LEU A 53 8.42 11.75 -5.03
CA LEU A 53 8.10 10.37 -5.39
C LEU A 53 9.34 9.52 -5.60
N SER A 54 10.38 10.09 -6.21
CA SER A 54 11.66 9.40 -6.38
C SER A 54 12.31 9.10 -5.03
N LEU A 55 12.28 10.05 -4.08
CA LEU A 55 12.73 9.85 -2.71
C LEU A 55 11.96 8.71 -2.03
N ALA A 56 10.62 8.77 -2.03
CA ALA A 56 9.78 7.73 -1.44
C ALA A 56 10.02 6.36 -2.11
N SER A 57 10.24 6.32 -3.42
CA SER A 57 10.55 5.11 -4.18
C SER A 57 11.87 4.49 -3.76
N VAL A 58 12.92 5.30 -3.61
CA VAL A 58 14.22 4.82 -3.11
C VAL A 58 14.06 4.24 -1.71
N LEU A 59 13.34 4.92 -0.81
CA LEU A 59 13.07 4.39 0.53
C LEU A 59 12.31 3.06 0.48
N ALA A 60 11.27 2.95 -0.36
CA ALA A 60 10.50 1.72 -0.55
C ALA A 60 11.38 0.57 -1.06
N VAL A 61 12.27 0.83 -2.04
CA VAL A 61 13.23 -0.18 -2.54
C VAL A 61 14.18 -0.64 -1.44
N LEU A 62 14.73 0.28 -0.64
CA LEU A 62 15.62 -0.06 0.48
C LEU A 62 14.91 -0.95 1.51
N ILE A 63 13.66 -0.63 1.84
CA ILE A 63 12.82 -1.41 2.75
C ILE A 63 12.42 -2.76 2.15
N SER A 64 12.16 -2.81 0.85
CA SER A 64 11.81 -4.06 0.16
C SER A 64 12.90 -5.14 0.29
N LEU A 65 14.16 -4.76 0.50
CA LEU A 65 15.24 -5.71 0.77
C LEU A 65 15.06 -6.42 2.12
N SER A 66 14.53 -5.73 3.12
CA SER A 66 14.22 -6.30 4.43
C SER A 66 13.02 -7.22 4.36
N PHE A 67 11.94 -6.74 3.75
CA PHE A 67 10.77 -7.54 3.44
C PHE A 67 11.08 -8.79 2.61
N ALA A 68 11.96 -8.67 1.62
CA ALA A 68 12.37 -9.80 0.79
C ALA A 68 13.07 -10.87 1.62
N GLU A 69 13.92 -10.52 2.57
CA GLU A 69 14.54 -11.48 3.47
C GLU A 69 13.50 -12.08 4.43
N LEU A 70 12.75 -11.24 5.13
CA LEU A 70 11.74 -11.66 6.12
C LEU A 70 10.65 -12.52 5.52
N SER A 71 10.14 -12.21 4.33
CA SER A 71 9.10 -13.01 3.63
C SER A 71 9.59 -14.39 3.21
N THR A 72 10.90 -14.57 3.01
CA THR A 72 11.44 -15.89 2.72
C THR A 72 11.72 -16.69 4.00
N ILE A 73 12.07 -16.02 5.10
CA ILE A 73 12.25 -16.66 6.40
C ILE A 73 10.88 -17.07 6.97
N PHE A 74 9.89 -16.18 6.90
CA PHE A 74 8.54 -16.31 7.45
C PHE A 74 7.48 -16.17 6.34
N PRO A 75 7.26 -17.20 5.50
CA PRO A 75 6.30 -17.17 4.40
C PRO A 75 4.83 -17.34 4.83
N GLU A 76 4.54 -17.31 6.13
CA GLU A 76 3.19 -17.40 6.70
C GLU A 76 2.33 -16.18 6.34
N SER A 77 1.02 -16.39 6.22
CA SER A 77 0.08 -15.31 5.90
C SER A 77 0.05 -14.28 7.02
N GLY A 78 0.27 -13.02 6.64
CA GLY A 78 0.24 -11.88 7.56
C GLY A 78 1.44 -10.93 7.43
N GLY A 79 2.48 -11.30 6.67
CA GLY A 79 3.62 -10.44 6.38
C GLY A 79 4.20 -9.82 7.65
N GLU A 80 4.17 -8.49 7.74
CA GLU A 80 4.73 -7.72 8.86
C GLU A 80 4.17 -8.12 10.23
N VAL A 81 2.94 -8.61 10.33
CA VAL A 81 2.38 -9.10 11.60
C VAL A 81 3.22 -10.26 12.13
N VAL A 82 3.60 -11.18 11.25
CA VAL A 82 4.43 -12.34 11.58
C VAL A 82 5.85 -11.89 11.91
N TYR A 83 6.41 -10.93 11.17
CA TYR A 83 7.76 -10.42 11.41
C TYR A 83 7.85 -9.68 12.75
N GLY A 84 6.86 -8.83 13.04
CA GLY A 84 6.73 -8.13 14.31
C GLY A 84 6.57 -9.09 15.48
N TYR A 85 5.83 -10.19 15.29
CA TYR A 85 5.74 -11.26 16.29
C TYR A 85 7.09 -11.95 16.52
N ALA A 86 7.76 -12.36 15.44
CA ALA A 86 9.06 -13.03 15.51
C ALA A 86 10.12 -12.17 16.21
N ALA A 87 10.13 -10.87 15.91
CA ALA A 87 11.11 -9.93 16.46
C ALA A 87 10.74 -9.46 17.88
N PHE A 88 9.50 -8.99 18.11
CA PHE A 88 9.11 -8.26 19.33
C PHE A 88 7.88 -8.87 20.05
N GLY A 89 7.44 -10.06 19.66
CA GLY A 89 6.30 -10.75 20.26
C GLY A 89 4.97 -10.07 19.95
N LYS A 90 3.94 -10.36 20.77
CA LYS A 90 2.56 -9.87 20.55
C LYS A 90 2.45 -8.37 20.34
N LYS A 91 3.24 -7.59 21.09
CA LYS A 91 3.25 -6.12 21.02
C LYS A 91 3.79 -5.62 19.69
N GLY A 92 4.83 -6.26 19.16
CA GLY A 92 5.37 -5.95 17.84
C GLY A 92 4.42 -6.33 16.71
N ALA A 93 3.80 -7.51 16.81
CA ALA A 93 2.79 -7.96 15.86
C ALA A 93 1.59 -6.99 15.80
N LEU A 94 1.12 -6.52 16.96
CA LEU A 94 0.06 -5.52 17.04
C LEU A 94 0.50 -4.19 16.42
N PHE A 95 1.69 -3.68 16.73
CA PHE A 95 2.18 -2.43 16.16
C PHE A 95 2.30 -2.50 14.64
N ALA A 96 2.95 -3.55 14.11
CA ALA A 96 3.09 -3.79 12.68
C ALA A 96 1.73 -3.87 11.99
N GLY A 97 0.85 -4.73 12.49
CA GLY A 97 -0.49 -4.90 11.96
C GLY A 97 -1.31 -3.61 12.01
N TRP A 98 -1.22 -2.84 13.09
CA TRP A 98 -1.93 -1.57 13.24
C TRP A 98 -1.41 -0.50 12.28
N ALA A 99 -0.09 -0.34 12.15
CA ALA A 99 0.50 0.62 11.21
C ALA A 99 0.10 0.29 9.76
N LEU A 100 0.26 -0.96 9.33
CA LEU A 100 -0.06 -1.34 7.96
C LEU A 100 -1.56 -1.32 7.66
N LEU A 101 -2.41 -1.78 8.60
CA LEU A 101 -3.86 -1.68 8.46
C LEU A 101 -4.33 -0.23 8.36
N GLY A 102 -3.69 0.70 9.07
CA GLY A 102 -3.99 2.12 8.97
C GLY A 102 -3.79 2.64 7.54
N SER A 103 -2.68 2.27 6.92
CA SER A 103 -2.42 2.62 5.51
C SER A 103 -3.46 1.99 4.58
N TYR A 104 -3.73 0.69 4.72
CA TYR A 104 -4.65 -0.01 3.84
C TYR A 104 -6.09 0.51 3.95
N ILE A 105 -6.60 0.69 5.17
CA ILE A 105 -7.95 1.21 5.38
C ILE A 105 -8.07 2.64 4.83
N SER A 106 -7.04 3.46 5.00
CA SER A 106 -6.99 4.82 4.43
C SER A 106 -7.12 4.81 2.90
N ILE A 107 -6.33 3.98 2.22
CA ILE A 107 -6.34 3.85 0.76
C ILE A 107 -7.65 3.25 0.26
N LEU A 108 -8.17 2.23 0.94
CA LEU A 108 -9.43 1.60 0.57
C LEU A 108 -10.61 2.59 0.71
N ALA A 109 -10.63 3.40 1.77
CA ALA A 109 -11.62 4.47 1.95
C ALA A 109 -11.49 5.55 0.87
N PHE A 110 -10.25 5.91 0.51
CA PHE A 110 -9.96 6.78 -0.62
C PHE A 110 -10.58 6.24 -1.92
N TYR A 111 -10.46 4.93 -2.21
CA TYR A 111 -10.98 4.35 -3.44
C TYR A 111 -12.51 4.31 -3.55
N VAL A 112 -13.24 4.32 -2.43
CA VAL A 112 -14.71 4.52 -2.45
C VAL A 112 -15.04 5.83 -3.17
N THR A 113 -14.32 6.90 -2.84
CA THR A 113 -14.57 8.22 -3.40
C THR A 113 -13.94 8.40 -4.78
N ALA A 114 -12.72 7.87 -4.97
CA ALA A 114 -12.02 7.97 -6.26
C ALA A 114 -12.78 7.23 -7.38
N SER A 115 -13.44 6.11 -7.07
CA SER A 115 -14.22 5.35 -8.05
C SER A 115 -15.42 6.14 -8.54
N SER A 116 -16.19 6.75 -7.64
CA SER A 116 -17.31 7.61 -8.02
C SER A 116 -16.85 8.87 -8.75
N PHE A 117 -15.73 9.47 -8.35
CA PHE A 117 -15.17 10.65 -8.99
C PHE A 117 -14.75 10.39 -10.44
N LEU A 118 -14.03 9.29 -10.70
CA LEU A 118 -13.65 8.94 -12.07
C LEU A 118 -14.91 8.71 -12.93
N ILE A 119 -15.91 7.99 -12.42
CA ILE A 119 -17.16 7.75 -13.16
C ILE A 119 -17.91 9.07 -13.42
N SER A 120 -17.91 10.02 -12.48
CA SER A 120 -18.58 11.33 -12.65
C SER A 120 -17.90 12.22 -13.68
N THR A 121 -16.63 11.96 -14.00
CA THR A 121 -15.95 12.67 -15.10
C THR A 121 -16.40 12.21 -16.49
N ILE A 122 -16.97 11.00 -16.60
CA ILE A 122 -17.60 10.49 -17.84
C ILE A 122 -19.09 10.81 -17.87
N PHE A 123 -19.77 10.66 -16.73
CA PHE A 123 -21.21 10.87 -16.57
C PHE A 123 -21.47 11.96 -15.52
N PRO A 124 -21.33 13.26 -15.87
CA PRO A 124 -21.46 14.36 -14.92
C PRO A 124 -22.82 14.43 -14.22
N GLU A 125 -23.85 13.84 -14.82
CA GLU A 125 -25.22 13.81 -14.30
C GLU A 125 -25.30 13.11 -12.93
N ILE A 126 -24.39 12.18 -12.63
CA ILE A 126 -24.36 11.47 -11.34
C ILE A 126 -23.85 12.33 -10.18
N ALA A 127 -23.16 13.43 -10.49
CA ALA A 127 -22.69 14.42 -9.52
C ALA A 127 -23.67 15.60 -9.40
N THR A 128 -24.98 15.32 -9.49
CA THR A 128 -26.06 16.29 -9.34
C THR A 128 -27.08 15.82 -8.29
N GLY A 129 -27.99 16.70 -7.88
CA GLY A 129 -29.05 16.38 -6.91
C GLY A 129 -28.66 16.60 -5.44
N PRO A 130 -29.28 15.86 -4.48
CA PRO A 130 -29.03 16.04 -3.06
C PRO A 130 -27.58 15.81 -2.68
N TYR A 131 -27.04 16.67 -1.84
CA TYR A 131 -25.67 16.59 -1.34
C TYR A 131 -25.59 16.99 0.13
N TYR A 132 -24.53 16.54 0.79
CA TYR A 132 -24.04 17.14 2.03
C TYR A 132 -22.67 17.77 1.78
N THR A 133 -22.16 18.56 2.74
CA THR A 133 -20.86 19.20 2.63
C THR A 133 -19.92 18.70 3.71
N PHE A 134 -18.72 18.30 3.30
CA PHE A 134 -17.64 17.92 4.20
C PHE A 134 -16.36 18.64 3.77
N ALA A 135 -15.63 19.24 4.72
CA ALA A 135 -14.42 20.03 4.45
C ALA A 135 -14.57 21.05 3.29
N GLY A 136 -15.75 21.69 3.19
CA GLY A 136 -16.05 22.67 2.14
C GLY A 136 -16.35 22.07 0.75
N VAL A 137 -16.36 20.75 0.60
CA VAL A 137 -16.65 20.07 -0.67
C VAL A 137 -18.01 19.40 -0.63
N LYS A 138 -18.81 19.57 -1.69
CA LYS A 138 -20.12 18.91 -1.85
C LYS A 138 -19.93 17.43 -2.17
N VAL A 139 -20.59 16.56 -1.43
CA VAL A 139 -20.65 15.12 -1.70
C VAL A 139 -22.07 14.78 -2.13
N TYR A 140 -22.25 14.49 -3.41
CA TYR A 140 -23.56 14.15 -3.98
C TYR A 140 -23.91 12.70 -3.64
N LEU A 141 -25.16 12.46 -3.24
CA LEU A 141 -25.59 11.14 -2.75
C LEU A 141 -25.55 10.06 -3.85
N ILE A 142 -25.85 10.41 -5.09
CA ILE A 142 -25.80 9.47 -6.24
C ILE A 142 -24.35 9.10 -6.55
N GLU A 143 -23.46 10.10 -6.62
CA GLU A 143 -22.00 9.90 -6.75
C GLU A 143 -21.50 8.94 -5.65
N LEU A 144 -21.81 9.21 -4.39
CA LEU A 144 -21.43 8.35 -3.26
C LEU A 144 -21.99 6.92 -3.39
N ALA A 145 -23.27 6.78 -3.76
CA ALA A 145 -23.91 5.48 -3.92
C ALA A 145 -23.21 4.61 -4.98
N ILE A 146 -22.70 5.22 -6.05
CA ILE A 146 -21.92 4.53 -7.09
C ILE A 146 -20.58 4.05 -6.51
N GLY A 147 -19.90 4.89 -5.71
CA GLY A 147 -18.66 4.49 -5.02
C GLY A 147 -18.87 3.33 -4.04
N ILE A 148 -19.99 3.34 -3.31
CA ILE A 148 -20.41 2.24 -2.44
C ILE A 148 -20.69 0.98 -3.26
N ALA A 149 -21.46 1.08 -4.34
CA ALA A 149 -21.77 -0.06 -5.20
C ALA A 149 -20.51 -0.68 -5.84
N PHE A 150 -19.56 0.15 -6.25
CA PHE A 150 -18.25 -0.29 -6.76
C PHE A 150 -17.47 -1.05 -5.69
N THR A 151 -17.43 -0.51 -4.46
CA THR A 151 -16.77 -1.15 -3.31
C THR A 151 -17.40 -2.50 -2.96
N VAL A 152 -18.73 -2.59 -2.97
CA VAL A 152 -19.45 -3.85 -2.76
C VAL A 152 -19.11 -4.85 -3.87
N SER A 153 -18.98 -4.40 -5.12
CA SER A 153 -18.57 -5.27 -6.23
C SER A 153 -17.16 -5.85 -6.02
N VAL A 154 -16.21 -5.02 -5.59
CA VAL A 154 -14.84 -5.45 -5.21
C VAL A 154 -14.87 -6.46 -4.06
N PHE A 155 -15.70 -6.22 -3.04
CA PHE A 155 -15.92 -7.15 -1.94
C PHE A 155 -16.45 -8.50 -2.43
N VAL A 156 -17.45 -8.52 -3.30
CA VAL A 156 -18.05 -9.75 -3.84
C VAL A 156 -17.01 -10.56 -4.60
N ILE A 157 -16.18 -9.92 -5.45
CA ILE A 157 -15.09 -10.59 -6.17
C ILE A 157 -14.12 -11.25 -5.17
N ASN A 158 -13.73 -10.51 -4.13
CA ASN A 158 -12.82 -11.01 -3.10
C ASN A 158 -13.40 -12.13 -2.24
N TYR A 159 -14.71 -12.10 -1.99
CA TYR A 159 -15.43 -13.11 -1.21
C TYR A 159 -15.38 -14.50 -1.88
N PHE A 160 -15.45 -14.55 -3.22
CA PHE A 160 -15.41 -15.81 -3.97
C PHE A 160 -14.00 -16.42 -4.13
N GLY A 161 -12.95 -15.73 -3.67
CA GLY A 161 -11.62 -16.29 -3.44
C GLY A 161 -10.53 -15.81 -4.40
N ALA A 162 -9.28 -15.88 -3.93
CA ALA A 162 -8.10 -15.26 -4.55
C ALA A 162 -7.72 -15.81 -5.94
N LYS A 163 -8.15 -17.03 -6.30
CA LYS A 163 -7.84 -17.62 -7.61
C LYS A 163 -8.54 -16.88 -8.76
N LEU A 164 -9.79 -16.44 -8.55
CA LEU A 164 -10.51 -15.64 -9.53
C LEU A 164 -9.85 -14.25 -9.65
N THR A 165 -9.49 -13.65 -8.51
CA THR A 165 -8.78 -12.37 -8.44
C THR A 165 -7.46 -12.41 -9.21
N GLY A 166 -6.63 -13.45 -9.01
CA GLY A 166 -5.29 -13.52 -9.62
C GLY A 166 -5.29 -13.54 -11.15
N ASN A 167 -6.21 -14.25 -11.79
CA ASN A 167 -6.26 -14.29 -13.26
C ASN A 167 -6.73 -12.97 -13.88
N VAL A 168 -7.76 -12.36 -13.27
CA VAL A 168 -8.26 -11.04 -13.68
C VAL A 168 -7.17 -9.98 -13.49
N GLN A 169 -6.46 -10.04 -12.36
CA GLN A 169 -5.39 -9.11 -12.02
C GLN A 169 -4.26 -9.12 -13.05
N ILE A 170 -3.85 -10.28 -13.55
CA ILE A 170 -2.79 -10.38 -14.58
C ILE A 170 -3.17 -9.60 -15.83
N VAL A 171 -4.41 -9.77 -16.32
CA VAL A 171 -4.89 -9.11 -17.53
C VAL A 171 -4.98 -7.60 -17.33
N LEU A 172 -5.57 -7.17 -16.21
CA LEU A 172 -5.72 -5.75 -15.89
C LEU A 172 -4.35 -5.07 -15.72
N MET A 173 -3.42 -5.71 -15.00
CA MET A 173 -2.06 -5.20 -14.83
C MET A 173 -1.32 -5.11 -16.17
N ALA A 174 -1.40 -6.15 -17.02
CA ALA A 174 -0.73 -6.14 -18.32
C ALA A 174 -1.25 -5.00 -19.22
N LEU A 175 -2.57 -4.79 -19.25
CA LEU A 175 -3.18 -3.68 -19.98
C LEU A 175 -2.75 -2.32 -19.41
N LEU A 176 -2.76 -2.16 -18.08
CA LEU A 176 -2.33 -0.95 -17.40
C LEU A 176 -0.88 -0.60 -17.75
N ILE A 177 0.03 -1.57 -17.67
CA ILE A 177 1.45 -1.36 -17.97
C ILE A 177 1.63 -1.02 -19.45
N PHE A 178 0.94 -1.73 -20.34
CA PHE A 178 0.99 -1.45 -21.77
C PHE A 178 0.56 -0.01 -22.09
N LEU A 179 -0.61 0.41 -21.62
CA LEU A 179 -1.12 1.76 -21.86
C LEU A 179 -0.18 2.84 -21.28
N GLY A 180 0.33 2.63 -20.06
CA GLY A 180 1.26 3.58 -19.45
C GLY A 180 2.60 3.65 -20.18
N VAL A 181 3.14 2.54 -20.66
CA VAL A 181 4.38 2.54 -21.48
C VAL A 181 4.17 3.34 -22.78
N VAL A 182 3.02 3.21 -23.44
CA VAL A 182 2.71 4.01 -24.64
C VAL A 182 2.69 5.51 -24.30
N ILE A 183 2.06 5.89 -23.18
CA ILE A 183 2.04 7.27 -22.69
C ILE A 183 3.46 7.79 -22.43
N ILE A 184 4.30 7.00 -21.74
CA ILE A 184 5.69 7.36 -21.45
C ILE A 184 6.45 7.60 -22.75
N VAL A 185 6.43 6.63 -23.68
CA VAL A 185 7.22 6.69 -24.91
C VAL A 185 6.82 7.91 -25.74
N VAL A 186 5.53 8.13 -25.95
CA VAL A 186 5.08 9.26 -26.77
C VAL A 186 5.29 10.60 -26.04
N GLY A 187 4.99 10.66 -24.74
CA GLY A 187 5.17 11.85 -23.92
C GLY A 187 6.63 12.33 -23.91
N MET A 188 7.58 11.39 -23.77
CA MET A 188 9.01 11.70 -23.81
C MET A 188 9.50 12.05 -25.21
N ALA A 189 9.02 11.36 -26.25
CA ALA A 189 9.46 11.58 -27.63
C ALA A 189 8.92 12.87 -28.26
N LYS A 190 7.73 13.33 -27.84
CA LYS A 190 7.05 14.51 -28.39
C LYS A 190 7.11 15.72 -27.49
N GLY A 191 7.39 15.52 -26.20
CA GLY A 191 7.59 16.59 -25.23
C GLY A 191 8.93 17.29 -25.36
N ARG A 192 9.16 18.27 -24.48
CA ARG A 192 10.39 19.08 -24.44
C ARG A 192 10.82 19.31 -23.00
N PRO A 193 12.14 19.30 -22.68
CA PRO A 193 12.63 19.63 -21.34
C PRO A 193 12.21 21.02 -20.85
N SER A 194 11.98 21.97 -21.76
CA SER A 194 11.51 23.32 -21.45
C SER A 194 10.10 23.35 -20.86
N ASN A 195 9.32 22.29 -20.99
CA ASN A 195 8.01 22.18 -20.35
C ASN A 195 8.12 21.77 -18.86
N PHE A 196 9.24 21.18 -18.48
CA PHE A 196 9.55 20.80 -17.09
C PHE A 196 10.36 21.89 -16.36
N LEU A 197 11.17 22.68 -17.08
CA LEU A 197 12.03 23.71 -16.48
C LEU A 197 11.41 25.12 -16.55
N PRO A 198 11.45 25.90 -15.46
CA PRO A 198 11.99 25.53 -14.14
C PRO A 198 11.08 24.55 -13.40
N ALA A 199 11.67 23.58 -12.69
CA ALA A 199 10.91 22.50 -12.02
C ALA A 199 10.10 22.97 -10.79
N PHE A 200 10.35 24.20 -10.34
CA PHE A 200 9.73 24.83 -9.19
C PHE A 200 9.44 26.28 -9.54
N THR A 201 8.38 26.85 -8.94
CA THR A 201 8.19 28.31 -8.93
C THR A 201 9.00 28.96 -7.79
N ASP A 202 9.22 30.27 -7.86
CA ASP A 202 9.92 31.04 -6.81
C ASP A 202 9.24 30.95 -5.42
N LYS A 203 7.95 30.59 -5.38
CA LYS A 203 7.16 30.46 -4.15
C LYS A 203 7.23 29.06 -3.52
N GLN A 204 7.86 28.10 -4.20
CA GLN A 204 7.92 26.70 -3.77
C GLN A 204 9.35 26.37 -3.30
N PRO A 205 9.60 26.30 -1.98
CA PRO A 205 10.92 25.95 -1.50
C PRO A 205 11.24 24.50 -1.86
N VAL A 206 12.38 24.29 -2.51
CA VAL A 206 12.77 23.01 -3.11
C VAL A 206 12.73 21.87 -2.09
N PHE A 207 13.46 22.03 -0.96
CA PHE A 207 13.58 20.97 0.04
C PHE A 207 12.24 20.61 0.69
N SER A 208 11.47 21.60 1.14
CA SER A 208 10.18 21.34 1.80
C SER A 208 9.16 20.73 0.86
N SER A 209 9.19 21.11 -0.42
CA SER A 209 8.26 20.57 -1.43
C SER A 209 8.53 19.09 -1.69
N ILE A 210 9.80 18.73 -1.89
CA ILE A 210 10.23 17.32 -2.07
C ILE A 210 9.92 16.50 -0.81
N PHE A 211 10.30 17.02 0.36
CA PHE A 211 10.14 16.32 1.62
C PHE A 211 8.65 16.12 1.96
N ARG A 212 7.82 17.16 1.82
CA ARG A 212 6.39 17.06 2.12
C ARG A 212 5.67 16.12 1.16
N PHE A 213 6.00 16.16 -0.12
CA PHE A 213 5.36 15.28 -1.10
C PHE A 213 5.77 13.81 -0.94
N SER A 214 6.93 13.53 -0.33
CA SER A 214 7.32 12.15 -0.06
C SER A 214 6.29 11.38 0.78
N LEU A 215 5.54 12.06 1.66
CA LEU A 215 4.50 11.44 2.50
C LEU A 215 3.33 10.85 1.68
N PRO A 216 2.56 11.62 0.87
CA PRO A 216 1.51 11.05 0.02
C PRO A 216 2.10 10.10 -1.04
N ALA A 217 3.34 10.31 -1.49
CA ALA A 217 4.02 9.38 -2.38
C ALA A 217 4.24 8.00 -1.75
N MET A 218 4.52 7.91 -0.43
CA MET A 218 4.61 6.62 0.27
C MET A 218 3.26 5.87 0.25
N THR A 219 2.14 6.59 0.29
CA THR A 219 0.80 6.00 0.10
C THR A 219 0.62 5.46 -1.31
N PHE A 220 1.05 6.20 -2.33
CA PHE A 220 1.00 5.72 -3.71
C PHE A 220 1.84 4.46 -3.92
N LEU A 221 2.91 4.32 -3.15
CA LEU A 221 3.81 3.17 -3.19
C LEU A 221 3.37 2.02 -2.28
N THR A 222 2.24 2.12 -1.60
CA THR A 222 1.70 1.04 -0.75
C THR A 222 1.03 -0.02 -1.61
N GLY A 223 1.26 -1.30 -1.33
CA GLY A 223 0.54 -2.43 -1.93
C GLY A 223 1.43 -3.59 -2.37
N TRP A 224 2.74 -3.37 -2.51
CA TRP A 224 3.70 -4.44 -2.83
C TRP A 224 3.90 -5.40 -1.67
N GLU A 225 3.61 -4.98 -0.44
CA GLU A 225 3.64 -5.80 0.77
C GLU A 225 2.61 -6.95 0.71
N SER A 226 1.58 -6.80 -0.14
CA SER A 226 0.60 -7.86 -0.42
C SER A 226 1.25 -9.15 -0.90
N VAL A 227 2.39 -9.07 -1.58
CA VAL A 227 3.19 -10.24 -2.01
C VAL A 227 3.58 -11.10 -0.83
N ALA A 228 4.06 -10.47 0.25
CA ALA A 228 4.45 -11.16 1.47
C ALA A 228 3.22 -11.69 2.23
N ILE A 229 2.15 -10.91 2.30
CA ILE A 229 0.89 -11.33 2.97
C ILE A 229 0.29 -12.56 2.29
N LEU A 230 0.41 -12.66 0.96
CA LEU A 230 -0.12 -13.75 0.15
C LEU A 230 0.87 -14.92 -0.03
N ALA A 231 2.07 -14.84 0.56
CA ALA A 231 3.13 -15.83 0.38
C ALA A 231 2.65 -17.27 0.67
N GLU A 232 1.85 -17.48 1.72
CA GLU A 232 1.33 -18.79 2.12
C GLU A 232 0.40 -19.43 1.06
N GLU A 233 -0.26 -18.60 0.25
CA GLU A 233 -1.21 -19.00 -0.81
C GLU A 233 -0.53 -19.24 -2.17
N THR A 234 0.80 -19.06 -2.25
CA THR A 234 1.56 -19.20 -3.49
C THR A 234 2.15 -20.60 -3.63
N ASN A 235 2.34 -21.03 -4.87
CA ASN A 235 3.01 -22.29 -5.19
C ASN A 235 4.36 -22.04 -5.88
N ILE A 236 5.16 -21.11 -5.35
CA ILE A 236 6.50 -20.78 -5.86
C ILE A 236 7.56 -21.03 -4.78
N PRO A 237 8.82 -21.32 -5.17
CA PRO A 237 9.92 -21.46 -4.21
C PRO A 237 10.10 -20.18 -3.38
N LYS A 238 10.39 -20.33 -2.08
CA LYS A 238 10.56 -19.19 -1.14
C LYS A 238 11.48 -18.11 -1.69
N ARG A 239 12.65 -18.48 -2.24
CA ARG A 239 13.60 -17.53 -2.86
C ARG A 239 12.97 -16.63 -3.92
N LYS A 240 11.99 -17.12 -4.69
CA LYS A 240 11.29 -16.30 -5.70
C LYS A 240 10.35 -15.27 -5.07
N ILE A 241 9.80 -15.52 -3.88
CA ILE A 241 8.92 -14.58 -3.16
C ILE A 241 9.67 -13.27 -2.88
N GLY A 242 10.87 -13.35 -2.31
CA GLY A 242 11.70 -12.16 -2.06
C GLY A 242 12.07 -11.38 -3.33
N ILE A 243 12.30 -12.08 -4.45
CA ILE A 243 12.53 -11.42 -5.75
C ILE A 243 11.26 -10.70 -6.24
N VAL A 244 10.09 -11.32 -6.09
CA VAL A 244 8.81 -10.73 -6.49
C VAL A 244 8.51 -9.47 -5.68
N VAL A 245 8.82 -9.44 -4.39
CA VAL A 245 8.72 -8.24 -3.54
C VAL A 245 9.51 -7.07 -4.14
N ILE A 246 10.80 -7.27 -4.41
CA ILE A 246 11.69 -6.21 -4.94
C ILE A 246 11.26 -5.79 -6.34
N LEU A 247 10.96 -6.75 -7.22
CA LEU A 247 10.52 -6.44 -8.58
C LEU A 247 9.22 -5.63 -8.60
N SER A 248 8.28 -5.95 -7.71
CA SER A 248 6.99 -5.27 -7.67
C SER A 248 7.13 -3.78 -7.38
N ILE A 249 7.95 -3.42 -6.38
CA ILE A 249 8.18 -2.01 -6.04
C ILE A 249 9.05 -1.30 -7.09
N VAL A 250 10.08 -1.96 -7.63
CA VAL A 250 10.96 -1.36 -8.66
C VAL A 250 10.17 -1.04 -9.93
N ILE A 251 9.36 -1.98 -10.43
CA ILE A 251 8.51 -1.77 -11.62
C ILE A 251 7.55 -0.60 -11.38
N SER A 252 6.88 -0.58 -10.23
CA SER A 252 5.88 0.44 -9.91
C SER A 252 6.49 1.83 -9.73
N ALA A 253 7.65 1.91 -9.06
CA ALA A 253 8.40 3.16 -8.90
C ALA A 253 8.79 3.77 -10.24
N PHE A 254 9.40 2.98 -11.13
CA PHE A 254 9.75 3.46 -12.47
C PHE A 254 8.51 3.88 -13.26
N PHE A 255 7.44 3.08 -13.21
CA PHE A 255 6.20 3.40 -13.91
C PHE A 255 5.64 4.77 -13.49
N TYR A 256 5.52 5.01 -12.18
CA TYR A 256 5.02 6.28 -11.68
C TYR A 256 5.89 7.47 -12.08
N ILE A 257 7.21 7.38 -11.83
CA ILE A 257 8.15 8.46 -12.10
C ILE A 257 8.14 8.82 -13.58
N PHE A 258 8.17 7.83 -14.48
CA PHE A 258 8.21 8.09 -15.91
C PHE A 258 6.88 8.58 -16.47
N VAL A 259 5.73 8.12 -15.99
CA VAL A 259 4.44 8.67 -16.46
C VAL A 259 4.30 10.13 -16.01
N LEU A 260 4.59 10.47 -14.75
CA LEU A 260 4.52 11.86 -14.27
C LEU A 260 5.52 12.77 -14.99
N LEU A 261 6.75 12.28 -15.19
CA LEU A 261 7.75 13.00 -15.98
C LEU A 261 7.26 13.22 -17.41
N SER A 262 6.69 12.20 -18.06
CA SER A 262 6.14 12.32 -19.41
C SER A 262 5.02 13.37 -19.48
N SER A 263 4.20 13.49 -18.44
CA SER A 263 3.16 14.52 -18.33
C SER A 263 3.73 15.92 -18.25
N ALA A 264 4.80 16.12 -17.46
CA ALA A 264 5.49 17.41 -17.35
C ALA A 264 6.42 17.70 -18.57
N TRP A 265 6.73 16.69 -19.37
CA TRP A 265 7.50 16.81 -20.60
C TRP A 265 6.63 17.19 -21.79
N ILE A 266 5.43 16.59 -21.90
CA ILE A 266 4.56 16.77 -23.07
C ILE A 266 3.87 18.14 -23.10
N PHE A 267 3.53 18.70 -21.93
CA PHE A 267 2.85 19.98 -21.78
C PHE A 267 3.41 20.76 -20.58
N PRO A 268 3.53 22.11 -20.64
CA PRO A 268 4.08 22.91 -19.53
C PRO A 268 3.39 22.61 -18.20
N TRP A 269 4.17 22.21 -17.20
CA TRP A 269 3.63 21.74 -15.92
C TRP A 269 2.86 22.84 -15.18
N GLU A 270 3.24 24.10 -15.33
CA GLU A 270 2.58 25.26 -14.72
C GLU A 270 1.18 25.45 -15.28
N LYS A 271 0.98 25.15 -16.57
CA LYS A 271 -0.36 25.17 -17.18
C LYS A 271 -1.17 23.96 -16.72
N THR A 272 -0.54 22.77 -16.68
CA THR A 272 -1.16 21.56 -16.11
C THR A 272 -1.62 21.78 -14.67
N ALA A 273 -0.88 22.55 -13.86
CA ALA A 273 -1.22 22.88 -12.47
C ALA A 273 -2.54 23.66 -12.31
N THR A 274 -3.08 24.21 -13.40
CA THR A 274 -4.36 24.93 -13.44
C THR A 274 -5.53 24.08 -13.97
N MET A 275 -5.24 22.86 -14.44
CA MET A 275 -6.23 21.95 -15.03
C MET A 275 -6.93 21.10 -13.96
N GLN A 276 -8.08 20.54 -14.32
CA GLN A 276 -8.88 19.73 -13.39
C GLN A 276 -8.40 18.28 -13.32
N MET A 277 -8.07 17.66 -14.45
CA MET A 277 -7.72 16.23 -14.55
C MET A 277 -6.24 15.98 -14.84
N GLY A 278 -5.37 16.94 -14.51
CA GLY A 278 -3.94 16.70 -14.45
C GLY A 278 -3.34 16.16 -15.74
N THR A 279 -2.66 15.00 -15.66
CA THR A 279 -2.03 14.33 -16.81
C THR A 279 -3.01 14.05 -17.95
N ILE A 280 -4.27 13.74 -17.64
CA ILE A 280 -5.30 13.47 -18.66
C ILE A 280 -5.51 14.73 -19.51
N ASP A 281 -5.68 15.89 -18.88
CA ASP A 281 -5.85 17.17 -19.57
C ASP A 281 -4.56 17.62 -20.26
N ALA A 282 -3.39 17.36 -19.68
CA ALA A 282 -2.09 17.70 -20.26
C ALA A 282 -1.88 17.05 -21.63
N PHE A 283 -2.15 15.75 -21.78
CA PHE A 283 -2.05 15.06 -23.07
C PHE A 283 -3.08 15.57 -24.08
N LYS A 284 -4.30 15.89 -23.63
CA LYS A 284 -5.33 16.47 -24.49
C LYS A 284 -4.92 17.85 -25.01
N ALA A 285 -4.44 18.71 -24.11
CA ALA A 285 -3.99 20.07 -24.43
C ALA A 285 -2.73 20.09 -25.31
N ALA A 286 -1.88 19.07 -25.21
CA ALA A 286 -0.73 18.88 -26.11
C ALA A 286 -1.11 18.35 -27.50
N GLY A 287 -2.39 18.12 -27.79
CA GLY A 287 -2.87 17.65 -29.09
C GLY A 287 -2.93 16.12 -29.23
N TYR A 288 -2.88 15.37 -28.13
CA TYR A 288 -2.93 13.89 -28.13
C TYR A 288 -4.18 13.37 -27.39
N PRO A 289 -5.40 13.58 -27.92
CA PRO A 289 -6.64 13.17 -27.24
C PRO A 289 -6.75 11.67 -27.01
N VAL A 290 -6.18 10.83 -27.89
CA VAL A 290 -6.15 9.37 -27.69
C VAL A 290 -5.30 9.01 -26.47
N LEU A 291 -4.17 9.69 -26.25
CA LEU A 291 -3.32 9.45 -25.08
C LEU A 291 -3.95 10.00 -23.79
N SER A 292 -4.77 11.03 -23.88
CA SER A 292 -5.62 11.49 -22.77
C SER A 292 -6.59 10.38 -22.31
N ILE A 293 -7.24 9.70 -23.27
CA ILE A 293 -8.08 8.52 -22.96
C ILE A 293 -7.24 7.40 -22.36
N PHE A 294 -6.04 7.15 -22.86
CA PHE A 294 -5.14 6.14 -22.27
C PHE A 294 -4.76 6.51 -20.84
N ALA A 295 -4.45 7.78 -20.54
CA ALA A 295 -4.15 8.23 -19.18
C ALA A 295 -5.35 8.01 -18.26
N TYR A 296 -6.56 8.31 -18.72
CA TYR A 296 -7.79 8.01 -17.97
C TYR A 296 -7.94 6.51 -17.71
N LEU A 297 -7.73 5.67 -18.73
CA LEU A 297 -7.80 4.21 -18.59
C LEU A 297 -6.74 3.66 -17.65
N VAL A 298 -5.50 4.19 -17.67
CA VAL A 298 -4.45 3.82 -16.71
C VAL A 298 -4.87 4.17 -15.29
N SER A 299 -5.44 5.37 -15.08
CA SER A 299 -5.96 5.76 -13.77
C SER A 299 -7.09 4.83 -13.29
N PHE A 300 -8.06 4.54 -14.17
CA PHE A 300 -9.19 3.67 -13.83
C PHE A 300 -8.77 2.21 -13.59
N LEU A 301 -7.91 1.65 -14.45
CA LEU A 301 -7.37 0.31 -14.27
C LEU A 301 -6.54 0.22 -12.99
N GLY A 302 -5.74 1.24 -12.69
CA GLY A 302 -4.94 1.33 -11.46
C GLY A 302 -5.81 1.36 -10.22
N LEU A 303 -6.94 2.08 -10.28
CA LEU A 303 -7.96 2.03 -9.23
C LEU A 303 -8.42 0.59 -9.02
N VAL A 304 -8.87 -0.08 -10.08
CA VAL A 304 -9.45 -1.43 -10.00
C VAL A 304 -8.43 -2.43 -9.45
N THR A 305 -7.20 -2.43 -9.99
CA THR A 305 -6.15 -3.37 -9.60
C THR A 305 -5.70 -3.17 -8.16
N ALA A 306 -5.49 -1.91 -7.74
CA ALA A 306 -5.03 -1.63 -6.39
C ALA A 306 -6.14 -1.89 -5.38
N PHE A 307 -7.38 -1.55 -5.72
CA PHE A 307 -8.52 -1.79 -4.85
C PHE A 307 -8.75 -3.29 -4.63
N LEU A 308 -8.67 -4.10 -5.69
CA LEU A 308 -8.75 -5.57 -5.60
C LEU A 308 -7.63 -6.16 -4.74
N THR A 309 -6.37 -5.77 -4.96
CA THR A 309 -5.23 -6.27 -4.19
C THR A 309 -5.35 -5.91 -2.72
N LEU A 310 -5.62 -4.65 -2.38
CA LEU A 310 -5.67 -4.22 -0.98
C LEU A 310 -6.89 -4.82 -0.25
N PHE A 311 -8.04 -4.98 -0.91
CA PHE A 311 -9.18 -5.74 -0.35
C PHE A 311 -8.87 -7.23 -0.19
N THR A 312 -7.91 -7.77 -0.94
CA THR A 312 -7.39 -9.12 -0.72
C THR A 312 -6.47 -9.14 0.53
N ALA A 313 -5.59 -8.15 0.67
CA ALA A 313 -4.53 -8.15 1.68
C ALA A 313 -5.00 -7.74 3.08
N ALA A 314 -5.83 -6.69 3.22
CA ALA A 314 -6.25 -6.16 4.52
C ALA A 314 -6.95 -7.18 5.43
N PRO A 315 -7.90 -8.00 4.94
CA PRO A 315 -8.53 -9.05 5.76
C PRO A 315 -7.53 -10.10 6.26
N ARG A 316 -6.45 -10.36 5.52
CA ARG A 316 -5.41 -11.35 5.87
C ARG A 316 -4.50 -10.84 6.99
N LEU A 317 -4.27 -9.53 7.06
CA LEU A 317 -3.60 -8.91 8.21
C LEU A 317 -4.44 -9.08 9.49
N ILE A 318 -5.74 -8.78 9.42
CA ILE A 318 -6.67 -8.97 10.55
C ILE A 318 -6.76 -10.44 10.94
N PHE A 319 -6.86 -11.34 9.95
CA PHE A 319 -6.83 -12.79 10.17
C PHE A 319 -5.56 -13.23 10.88
N SER A 320 -4.39 -12.74 10.47
CA SER A 320 -3.10 -13.08 11.10
C SER A 320 -3.05 -12.62 12.55
N LEU A 321 -3.49 -11.39 12.85
CA LEU A 321 -3.62 -10.90 14.22
C LEU A 321 -4.58 -11.75 15.07
N ALA A 322 -5.69 -12.19 14.48
CA ALA A 322 -6.68 -13.04 15.16
C ALA A 322 -6.17 -14.48 15.38
N ARG A 323 -5.43 -15.04 14.41
CA ARG A 323 -4.74 -16.33 14.52
C ARG A 323 -3.69 -16.27 15.64
N GLY A 324 -3.06 -15.11 15.83
CA GLY A 324 -2.19 -14.81 16.96
C GLY A 324 -2.86 -14.52 18.30
N ASN A 325 -4.18 -14.68 18.42
CA ASN A 325 -4.93 -14.31 19.62
C ASN A 325 -4.70 -12.85 20.08
N ILE A 326 -4.32 -11.95 19.17
CA ILE A 326 -4.18 -10.51 19.42
C ILE A 326 -5.54 -9.84 19.18
N LEU A 327 -6.25 -10.25 18.13
CA LEU A 327 -7.65 -9.89 17.89
C LEU A 327 -8.59 -11.06 18.22
N PRO A 328 -9.90 -10.82 18.38
CA PRO A 328 -10.87 -11.87 18.64
C PRO A 328 -10.80 -13.01 17.63
N LYS A 329 -10.79 -14.27 18.11
CA LYS A 329 -10.70 -15.50 17.29
C LYS A 329 -11.76 -15.59 16.19
N ALA A 330 -12.89 -14.90 16.34
CA ALA A 330 -13.92 -14.82 15.31
C ALA A 330 -13.38 -14.33 13.95
N PHE A 331 -12.37 -13.45 13.94
CA PHE A 331 -11.75 -12.96 12.71
C PHE A 331 -10.77 -13.95 12.07
N ALA A 332 -10.37 -15.00 12.79
CA ALA A 332 -9.55 -16.10 12.25
C ALA A 332 -10.39 -17.14 11.50
N LYS A 333 -11.72 -16.97 11.39
CA LYS A 333 -12.59 -17.93 10.69
C LYS A 333 -12.44 -17.82 9.17
N VAL A 334 -12.10 -18.94 8.53
CA VAL A 334 -11.97 -19.06 7.07
C VAL A 334 -13.21 -19.70 6.45
N HIS A 335 -13.63 -19.23 5.27
CA HIS A 335 -14.75 -19.81 4.53
C HIS A 335 -14.40 -21.22 4.01
N PRO A 336 -15.20 -22.26 4.29
CA PRO A 336 -14.86 -23.64 3.94
C PRO A 336 -14.71 -23.87 2.42
N LYS A 337 -15.54 -23.21 1.60
CA LYS A 337 -15.50 -23.35 0.14
C LYS A 337 -14.42 -22.47 -0.52
N TYR A 338 -14.33 -21.21 -0.11
CA TYR A 338 -13.59 -20.16 -0.84
C TYR A 338 -12.21 -19.87 -0.24
N GLY A 339 -11.94 -20.29 1.00
CA GLY A 339 -10.64 -20.08 1.64
C GLY A 339 -10.38 -18.63 2.06
N THR A 340 -11.41 -17.80 2.19
CA THR A 340 -11.29 -16.37 2.53
C THR A 340 -11.61 -16.12 4.00
N PRO A 341 -10.91 -15.19 4.70
CA PRO A 341 -11.24 -14.83 6.08
C PRO A 341 -12.49 -13.96 6.15
N THR A 342 -13.67 -14.59 6.13
CA THR A 342 -14.96 -13.92 5.89
C THR A 342 -15.28 -12.82 6.90
N ASN A 343 -15.07 -13.06 8.18
CA ASN A 343 -15.40 -12.09 9.22
C ASN A 343 -14.47 -10.86 9.17
N ALA A 344 -13.19 -11.08 8.89
CA ALA A 344 -12.23 -10.00 8.67
C ALA A 344 -12.58 -9.19 7.41
N LEU A 345 -13.01 -9.87 6.33
CA LEU A 345 -13.43 -9.22 5.09
C LEU A 345 -14.67 -8.33 5.29
N TRP A 346 -15.66 -8.79 6.05
CA TRP A 346 -16.82 -7.96 6.45
C TRP A 346 -16.41 -6.75 7.30
N LEU A 347 -15.46 -6.93 8.23
CA LEU A 347 -14.95 -5.81 9.03
C LEU A 347 -14.27 -4.75 8.15
N VAL A 348 -13.42 -5.16 7.20
CA VAL A 348 -12.80 -4.24 6.24
C VAL A 348 -13.87 -3.50 5.44
N LEU A 349 -14.88 -4.22 4.92
CA LEU A 349 -15.99 -3.57 4.19
C LEU A 349 -16.70 -2.52 5.05
N ALA A 350 -17.02 -2.84 6.31
CA ALA A 350 -17.71 -1.92 7.20
C ALA A 350 -16.88 -0.65 7.48
N LEU A 351 -15.58 -0.81 7.74
CA LEU A 351 -14.66 0.32 7.98
C LEU A 351 -14.53 1.19 6.72
N VAL A 352 -14.32 0.57 5.56
CA VAL A 352 -14.13 1.25 4.28
C VAL A 352 -15.39 2.01 3.87
N LEU A 353 -16.56 1.38 3.96
CA LEU A 353 -17.82 2.06 3.65
C LEU A 353 -18.10 3.17 4.66
N GLY A 354 -17.87 2.95 5.95
CA GLY A 354 -18.04 3.95 7.01
C GLY A 354 -17.20 5.21 6.76
N LEU A 355 -15.92 5.04 6.43
CA LEU A 355 -15.03 6.15 6.06
C LEU A 355 -15.34 6.75 4.68
N GLY A 356 -15.90 5.96 3.76
CA GLY A 356 -16.33 6.42 2.44
C GLY A 356 -17.37 7.55 2.49
N TRP A 357 -18.18 7.61 3.55
CA TRP A 357 -19.12 8.71 3.81
C TRP A 357 -18.45 10.06 4.08
N ILE A 358 -17.13 10.11 4.29
CA ILE A 358 -16.44 11.39 4.41
C ILE A 358 -16.32 12.07 3.03
N GLY A 359 -16.23 11.27 1.96
CA GLY A 359 -16.23 11.73 0.57
C GLY A 359 -14.99 12.54 0.15
N LYS A 360 -15.12 13.26 -0.97
CA LYS A 360 -13.96 13.88 -1.68
C LYS A 360 -13.25 15.01 -0.95
N GLY A 361 -13.86 15.56 0.10
CA GLY A 361 -13.18 16.53 0.97
C GLY A 361 -11.99 15.92 1.74
N ALA A 362 -11.94 14.60 1.89
CA ALA A 362 -10.90 13.92 2.66
C ALA A 362 -9.84 13.19 1.82
N LEU A 363 -9.81 13.36 0.49
CA LEU A 363 -8.86 12.64 -0.37
C LEU A 363 -7.40 12.87 0.07
N VAL A 364 -7.02 14.13 0.29
CA VAL A 364 -5.67 14.48 0.78
C VAL A 364 -5.42 13.88 2.16
N TYR A 365 -6.41 13.93 3.05
CA TYR A 365 -6.30 13.39 4.40
C TYR A 365 -6.04 11.90 4.39
N PHE A 366 -6.71 11.13 3.51
CA PHE A 366 -6.44 9.71 3.36
C PHE A 366 -5.03 9.43 2.83
N LEU A 367 -4.54 10.26 1.91
CA LEU A 367 -3.18 10.11 1.38
C LEU A 367 -2.13 10.40 2.45
N ASP A 368 -2.27 11.47 3.21
CA ASP A 368 -1.28 11.83 4.24
C ASP A 368 -1.33 10.87 5.43
N MET A 369 -2.52 10.44 5.84
CA MET A 369 -2.68 9.44 6.90
C MET A 369 -2.16 8.06 6.51
N GLY A 370 -2.37 7.68 5.25
CA GLY A 370 -1.79 6.45 4.69
C GLY A 370 -0.27 6.51 4.71
N GLY A 371 0.29 7.66 4.32
CA GLY A 371 1.72 7.90 4.18
C GLY A 371 2.42 7.86 5.53
N PHE A 372 1.78 8.46 6.54
CA PHE A 372 2.26 8.41 7.92
C PHE A 372 2.26 6.98 8.45
N SER A 373 1.17 6.25 8.23
CA SER A 373 1.01 4.89 8.74
C SER A 373 1.99 3.91 8.08
N ILE A 374 2.20 4.04 6.77
CA ILE A 374 3.17 3.20 6.04
C ILE A 374 4.61 3.55 6.40
N ALA A 375 4.92 4.83 6.67
CA ALA A 375 6.23 5.24 7.14
C ALA A 375 6.61 4.57 8.48
N LEU A 376 5.65 4.44 9.40
CA LEU A 376 5.83 3.68 10.64
C LEU A 376 6.01 2.18 10.38
N ALA A 377 5.22 1.59 9.48
CA ALA A 377 5.31 0.17 9.12
C ALA A 377 6.69 -0.17 8.52
N TRP A 378 7.11 0.57 7.50
CA TRP A 378 8.41 0.43 6.84
C TRP A 378 9.58 0.59 7.81
N SER A 379 9.50 1.58 8.70
CA SER A 379 10.53 1.76 9.74
C SER A 379 10.61 0.53 10.65
N PHE A 380 9.45 0.05 11.13
CA PHE A 380 9.36 -1.07 12.03
C PHE A 380 9.83 -2.39 11.40
N ASP A 381 9.56 -2.60 10.11
CA ASP A 381 10.07 -3.76 9.36
C ASP A 381 11.60 -3.79 9.34
N ALA A 382 12.26 -2.65 9.07
CA ALA A 382 13.72 -2.56 9.11
C ALA A 382 14.28 -2.93 10.50
N PHE A 383 13.63 -2.47 11.57
CA PHE A 383 14.00 -2.85 12.94
C PHE A 383 13.72 -4.33 13.25
N CYS A 384 12.66 -4.91 12.68
CA CYS A 384 12.38 -6.34 12.80
C CYS A 384 13.51 -7.18 12.19
N LEU A 385 13.94 -6.86 10.97
CA LEU A 385 15.07 -7.57 10.34
C LEU A 385 16.35 -7.43 11.16
N LEU A 386 16.67 -6.21 11.61
CA LEU A 386 17.87 -5.98 12.44
C LEU A 386 17.84 -6.88 13.68
N LYS A 387 16.72 -6.91 14.40
CA LYS A 387 16.58 -7.73 15.60
C LYS A 387 16.66 -9.23 15.31
N ILE A 388 16.04 -9.69 14.23
CA ILE A 388 16.11 -11.10 13.82
C ILE A 388 17.55 -11.47 13.48
N ARG A 389 18.29 -10.64 12.75
CA ARG A 389 19.68 -10.91 12.38
C ARG A 389 20.65 -10.86 13.56
N LEU A 390 20.38 -10.03 14.57
CA LEU A 390 21.14 -10.02 15.83
C LEU A 390 20.86 -11.25 16.68
N LYS A 391 19.61 -11.73 16.71
CA LYS A 391 19.18 -12.86 17.54
C LYS A 391 19.47 -14.22 16.90
N TYR A 392 19.37 -14.31 15.57
CA TYR A 392 19.52 -15.52 14.76
C TYR A 392 20.45 -15.22 13.56
N PRO A 393 21.77 -15.11 13.77
CA PRO A 393 22.69 -14.68 12.72
C PRO A 393 22.72 -15.62 11.51
N ASP A 394 22.56 -16.94 11.71
CA ASP A 394 22.73 -17.95 10.66
C ASP A 394 21.42 -18.32 9.94
N ILE A 395 20.29 -17.70 10.32
CA ILE A 395 18.98 -17.99 9.72
C ILE A 395 18.94 -17.68 8.21
N ASN A 396 18.39 -18.60 7.41
CA ASN A 396 18.29 -18.43 5.96
C ASN A 396 16.93 -18.92 5.43
N GLY A 397 16.16 -17.99 4.87
CA GLY A 397 14.85 -18.27 4.26
C GLY A 397 14.87 -18.52 2.76
N GLY A 398 16.02 -18.30 2.09
CA GLY A 398 16.20 -18.44 0.64
C GLY A 398 16.60 -17.15 -0.06
N PHE A 399 16.16 -15.98 0.44
CA PHE A 399 16.74 -14.68 0.09
C PHE A 399 17.38 -14.08 1.35
N ARG A 400 18.59 -13.53 1.22
CA ARG A 400 19.32 -12.93 2.33
C ARG A 400 19.98 -11.64 1.87
N ASN A 401 19.60 -10.52 2.48
CA ASN A 401 20.21 -9.23 2.22
C ASN A 401 21.65 -9.22 2.78
N LYS A 402 22.60 -8.82 1.94
CA LYS A 402 24.01 -8.67 2.31
C LYS A 402 24.26 -7.38 3.10
N HIS A 403 23.46 -6.34 2.87
CA HIS A 403 23.68 -5.00 3.40
C HIS A 403 22.53 -4.58 4.33
N LEU A 404 22.60 -4.98 5.60
CA LEU A 404 21.59 -4.62 6.62
C LEU A 404 21.47 -3.11 6.84
N ILE A 405 22.51 -2.35 6.50
CA ILE A 405 22.51 -0.89 6.59
C ILE A 405 21.49 -0.27 5.63
N LEU A 406 21.25 -0.89 4.46
CA LEU A 406 20.37 -0.32 3.43
C LEU A 406 18.90 -0.22 3.91
N PRO A 407 18.25 -1.29 4.38
CA PRO A 407 16.92 -1.16 4.99
C PRO A 407 16.87 -0.22 6.19
N MET A 408 17.92 -0.21 7.03
CA MET A 408 17.97 0.68 8.19
C MET A 408 17.99 2.16 7.78
N ILE A 409 18.75 2.53 6.74
CA ILE A 409 18.70 3.88 6.17
C ILE A 409 17.29 4.19 5.71
N GLY A 410 16.67 3.29 4.93
CA GLY A 410 15.29 3.44 4.48
C GLY A 410 14.31 3.67 5.64
N GLY A 411 14.41 2.86 6.69
CA GLY A 411 13.52 2.88 7.84
C GLY A 411 13.71 4.09 8.75
N ILE A 412 14.94 4.57 8.92
CA ILE A 412 15.23 5.79 9.69
C ILE A 412 14.70 7.02 8.94
N PHE A 413 14.91 7.10 7.63
CA PHE A 413 14.39 8.20 6.82
C PHE A 413 12.86 8.20 6.74
N ALA A 414 12.23 7.04 6.56
CA ALA A 414 10.77 6.91 6.64
C ALA A 414 10.24 7.40 7.98
N LEU A 415 10.85 6.97 9.09
CA LEU A 415 10.48 7.45 10.43
C LEU A 415 10.66 8.95 10.59
N SER A 416 11.71 9.51 10.00
CA SER A 416 11.99 10.95 10.04
C SER A 416 10.88 11.72 9.33
N ILE A 417 10.42 11.27 8.15
CA ILE A 417 9.27 11.86 7.45
C ILE A 417 8.02 11.84 8.33
N ALA A 418 7.72 10.71 8.99
CA ALA A 418 6.59 10.62 9.91
C ALA A 418 6.72 11.59 11.10
N ILE A 419 7.90 11.73 11.69
CA ILE A 419 8.13 12.63 12.84
C ILE A 419 8.05 14.10 12.42
N PHE A 420 8.64 14.50 11.30
CA PHE A 420 8.62 15.90 10.89
C PHE A 420 7.22 16.36 10.43
N THR A 421 6.42 15.46 9.89
CA THR A 421 5.06 15.77 9.43
C THR A 421 4.08 16.02 10.59
N ILE A 422 4.32 15.46 11.77
CA ILE A 422 3.47 15.74 12.95
C ILE A 422 3.79 17.07 13.63
N ILE A 423 4.93 17.72 13.35
CA ILE A 423 5.30 18.98 14.01
C ILE A 423 4.48 20.13 13.41
N PRO A 424 3.51 20.71 14.15
CA PRO A 424 2.60 21.70 13.61
C PRO A 424 3.31 23.01 13.27
N GLY A 425 2.80 23.71 12.25
CA GLY A 425 3.32 25.03 11.83
C GLY A 425 4.56 24.97 10.94
N THR A 426 5.00 23.78 10.52
CA THR A 426 6.09 23.61 9.56
C THR A 426 5.56 23.47 8.13
N PRO A 427 6.35 23.83 7.09
CA PRO A 427 5.97 23.62 5.68
C PRO A 427 5.75 22.16 5.29
N VAL A 428 6.20 21.22 6.13
CA VAL A 428 6.08 19.78 5.92
C VAL A 428 5.02 19.15 6.83
N SER A 429 4.26 19.95 7.57
CA SER A 429 3.27 19.45 8.52
C SER A 429 2.03 18.84 7.86
N LEU A 430 1.33 18.01 8.62
CA LEU A 430 -0.03 17.56 8.34
C LEU A 430 -0.99 18.77 8.32
N VAL A 431 -2.12 18.62 7.64
CA VAL A 431 -3.14 19.64 7.49
C VAL A 431 -3.98 19.74 8.78
N TRP A 432 -3.84 20.87 9.47
CA TRP A 432 -4.66 21.19 10.65
C TRP A 432 -6.10 21.58 10.26
N PRO A 433 -7.15 21.21 11.03
CA PRO A 433 -7.15 20.30 12.18
C PRO A 433 -7.42 18.83 11.84
N TYR A 434 -7.93 18.56 10.64
CA TYR A 434 -8.55 17.27 10.31
C TYR A 434 -7.56 16.10 10.40
N GLU A 435 -6.37 16.21 9.82
CA GLU A 435 -5.41 15.09 9.80
C GLU A 435 -4.91 14.73 11.20
N TYR A 436 -4.70 15.74 12.05
CA TYR A 436 -4.30 15.52 13.43
C TYR A 436 -5.39 14.87 14.29
N VAL A 437 -6.65 15.23 14.07
CA VAL A 437 -7.78 14.57 14.74
C VAL A 437 -7.88 13.12 14.30
N ILE A 438 -7.77 12.85 12.99
CA ILE A 438 -7.79 11.49 12.44
C ILE A 438 -6.62 10.66 13.02
N LEU A 439 -5.40 11.21 13.02
CA LEU A 439 -4.23 10.59 13.61
C LEU A 439 -4.41 10.32 15.10
N GLY A 440 -4.92 11.30 15.86
CA GLY A 440 -5.21 11.17 17.28
C GLY A 440 -6.19 10.04 17.58
N ILE A 441 -7.30 9.97 16.83
CA ILE A 441 -8.27 8.87 16.93
C ILE A 441 -7.60 7.53 16.62
N TRP A 442 -6.84 7.44 15.52
CA TRP A 442 -6.15 6.21 15.12
C TRP A 442 -5.15 5.72 16.17
N CYS A 443 -4.37 6.63 16.75
CA CYS A 443 -3.42 6.34 17.82
C CYS A 443 -4.14 5.90 19.11
N VAL A 444 -5.23 6.57 19.50
CA VAL A 444 -6.01 6.20 20.69
C VAL A 444 -6.65 4.83 20.52
N LEU A 445 -7.21 4.52 19.36
CA LEU A 445 -7.76 3.19 19.07
C LEU A 445 -6.67 2.10 19.11
N GLY A 446 -5.49 2.39 18.56
CA GLY A 446 -4.34 1.48 18.59
C GLY A 446 -3.84 1.22 20.01
N LEU A 447 -3.67 2.28 20.79
CA LEU A 447 -3.31 2.17 22.21
C LEU A 447 -4.39 1.46 23.02
N GLY A 448 -5.67 1.72 22.75
CA GLY A 448 -6.78 1.01 23.37
C GLY A 448 -6.72 -0.50 23.10
N SER A 449 -6.42 -0.91 21.86
CA SER A 449 -6.27 -2.31 21.50
C SER A 449 -5.10 -3.00 22.22
N TYR A 450 -4.06 -2.25 22.59
CA TYR A 450 -2.90 -2.77 23.33
C TYR A 450 -3.25 -3.22 24.76
N PHE A 451 -4.26 -2.61 25.37
CA PHE A 451 -4.69 -2.95 26.74
C PHE A 451 -5.74 -4.07 26.79
N ILE A 452 -6.31 -4.48 25.65
CA ILE A 452 -7.24 -5.61 25.58
C ILE A 452 -6.43 -6.92 25.71
N LYS A 453 -6.51 -7.58 26.86
CA LYS A 453 -5.81 -8.84 27.14
C LYS A 453 -6.29 -9.97 26.21
N GLY A 454 -5.43 -10.42 25.30
CA GLY A 454 -5.61 -11.69 24.60
C GLY A 454 -5.25 -12.88 25.50
N HIS A 455 -6.06 -13.94 25.48
CA HIS A 455 -5.79 -15.18 26.23
C HIS A 455 -4.41 -15.78 25.88
N GLU A 456 -3.71 -16.35 26.87
CA GLU A 456 -2.28 -16.71 26.83
C GLU A 456 -1.93 -18.03 26.10
N LEU A 457 -2.88 -18.75 25.50
CA LEU A 457 -2.58 -20.06 24.89
C LEU A 457 -1.68 -19.96 23.64
N SER A 458 -0.60 -20.76 23.64
CA SER A 458 0.42 -21.09 22.61
C SER A 458 0.48 -20.26 21.31
N VAL A 459 0.56 -18.94 21.44
CA VAL A 459 0.51 -17.98 20.32
C VAL A 459 1.64 -18.16 19.29
N SER A 460 2.78 -18.74 19.67
CA SER A 460 3.91 -18.91 18.74
C SER A 460 3.59 -19.89 17.62
N GLU A 461 3.03 -21.06 17.92
CA GLU A 461 2.83 -22.15 16.96
C GLU A 461 1.77 -21.79 15.91
N ASP A 462 0.70 -21.11 16.32
CA ASP A 462 -0.36 -20.73 15.41
C ASP A 462 0.09 -19.66 14.40
N LEU A 463 0.89 -18.67 14.83
CA LEU A 463 1.36 -17.56 13.98
C LEU A 463 2.57 -17.90 13.12
N LEU A 464 3.58 -18.54 13.71
CA LEU A 464 4.86 -18.81 13.06
C LEU A 464 4.85 -20.13 12.30
N GLY A 465 3.86 -21.02 12.53
CA GLY A 465 3.73 -22.30 11.84
C GLY A 465 5.05 -23.07 11.76
N ASN A 466 5.40 -23.52 10.56
CA ASN A 466 6.63 -24.27 10.32
C ASN A 466 7.89 -23.40 10.44
N SER A 467 7.79 -22.07 10.43
CA SER A 467 8.95 -21.20 10.62
C SER A 467 9.53 -21.22 12.03
N ILE A 468 8.81 -21.80 12.99
CA ILE A 468 9.40 -22.15 14.30
C ILE A 468 10.57 -23.10 14.13
N GLU A 469 10.48 -24.08 13.23
CA GLU A 469 11.56 -25.05 13.00
C GLU A 469 12.82 -24.34 12.52
N ASN A 470 12.69 -23.34 11.62
CA ASN A 470 13.81 -22.52 11.17
C ASN A 470 14.51 -21.80 12.35
N MET A 471 13.74 -21.32 13.33
CA MET A 471 14.31 -20.69 14.53
C MET A 471 14.90 -21.71 15.53
N MET A 472 14.31 -22.90 15.64
CA MET A 472 14.76 -23.94 16.58
C MET A 472 16.03 -24.66 16.11
N ILE A 473 16.18 -24.89 14.79
CA ILE A 473 17.39 -25.48 14.20
C ILE A 473 18.62 -24.62 14.53
N ASP A 474 18.50 -23.29 14.42
CA ASP A 474 19.58 -22.36 14.76
C ASP A 474 19.89 -22.36 16.27
N LYS A 475 18.85 -22.39 17.12
CA LYS A 475 19.01 -22.44 18.58
C LYS A 475 19.77 -23.68 19.05
N ASN A 476 19.53 -24.84 18.43
CA ASN A 476 20.25 -26.09 18.72
C ASN A 476 21.70 -26.09 18.19
N HIS A 477 21.99 -25.32 17.15
CA HIS A 477 23.38 -25.09 16.69
C HIS A 477 24.15 -24.17 17.65
N ILE A 478 23.49 -23.19 18.27
CA ILE A 478 24.08 -22.29 19.26
C ILE A 478 24.38 -23.03 20.57
N THR A 479 23.47 -23.86 21.08
CA THR A 479 23.73 -24.66 22.30
C THR A 479 24.89 -25.63 22.12
N ARG A 480 24.98 -26.29 20.95
CA ARG A 480 26.10 -27.21 20.64
C ARG A 480 27.46 -26.51 20.49
N LYS A 481 27.50 -25.24 20.07
CA LYS A 481 28.75 -24.44 20.01
C LYS A 481 29.12 -23.79 21.34
N GLY A 482 28.18 -23.69 22.29
CA GLY A 482 28.43 -23.19 23.64
C GLY A 482 28.87 -24.28 24.62
N GLU A 483 28.71 -25.56 24.25
CA GLU A 483 29.11 -26.74 25.03
C GLU A 483 30.42 -27.39 24.53
N SER A 484 31.04 -26.83 23.48
CA SER A 484 32.35 -27.21 22.94
C SER A 484 33.37 -26.11 23.19
#